data_AF-A0AAX3WT18-F1
#
_entry.id   AF-A0AAX3WT18-F1
#
_cell.length_a   1.000
_cell.length_b   1.000
_cell.length_c   1.000
_cell.angle_alpha   90.00
_cell.angle_beta   90.00
_cell.angle_gamma   90.00
#
_symmetry.space_group_name_H-M   'P 1'
#
loop_
_entity.id
_entity.type
_entity.pdbx_description
1 polymer ?
#
loop_
_entity_poly.entity_id
_entity_poly.type
_entity_poly.pdbx_seq_one_letter_code
_entity_poly.pdbx_strand_id
1 'polypeptide(L)'
;MTHNYEEKELYYSDGTVMYRGGVKKNDFGHDIYDGKGTLFDQDGELLFEGEFANHMKQGNGIMYLKGQMIYQGEFIQNKKQGNGILYKDGHIYYEGHFRNDLMDGYGILYYEEDLIAPFLELRAQYPHLDQPQYEGDFVHGMKKGKGKQYYPNGFLQYEGDFIWNHMQGAGKLYYAPETPSAEELASGVSTLQYEGYFFEDTKHGKGKIYSRLGVLEAEGQFKEDAMTGHGTLYYASGQACYIGELVNGEKHGRGDYFNENGKIIYSGEFINGERLRITPEIEREIEKLQQQLDNLVGLPNAKKELHNLINFIKIQSLRVDHGLTSFPITYHLVFSGNPGTGKTTVARIIGQIYKHLGVLSSGHFVETDRAGLVAGYVGQTALKVQEVVNKAKGGVLFIDEAYSLVNDKQDAFGKEAIDSLLKAMEDLRDDLVVIVAGYTELMEEFLLANPGFKSRFNHFVQFDNFSTEELYDIFAMLCKNNDYQYEEAFANHMRDQLHKIPIESIPNFSNGRYIRNLFEKLVTIQSNRLIQQNKITKQELMTFAEDDILLGITENLFDNTF
;
A
#
# COMPACT_ATOMS: atom_id res chain seq x y z
N MET A 1 62.21 -28.96 29.41
CA MET A 1 62.86 -28.44 30.63
C MET A 1 61.88 -28.65 31.77
N THR A 2 62.26 -29.48 32.75
CA THR A 2 61.54 -29.70 34.00
C THR A 2 61.29 -28.35 34.67
N HIS A 3 60.03 -27.92 34.71
CA HIS A 3 59.66 -26.71 35.44
C HIS A 3 59.81 -27.05 36.93
N ASN A 4 60.76 -26.41 37.62
CA ASN A 4 60.95 -26.53 39.06
C ASN A 4 59.80 -25.82 39.77
N TYR A 5 58.67 -26.51 39.90
CA TYR A 5 57.59 -26.08 40.77
C TYR A 5 57.92 -26.52 42.19
N GLU A 6 57.97 -25.58 43.12
CA GLU A 6 57.93 -25.87 44.55
C GLU A 6 56.51 -25.58 45.04
N GLU A 7 55.90 -26.52 45.77
CA GLU A 7 54.67 -26.21 46.50
C GLU A 7 55.00 -25.31 47.69
N LYS A 8 54.37 -24.14 47.75
CA LYS A 8 54.54 -23.15 48.81
C LYS A 8 53.22 -22.50 49.20
N GLU A 9 53.23 -21.92 50.40
CA GLU A 9 52.28 -20.92 50.82
C GLU A 9 52.92 -19.53 50.71
N LEU A 10 52.21 -18.59 50.08
CA LEU A 10 52.56 -17.17 50.05
C LEU A 10 51.57 -16.43 50.94
N TYR A 11 52.03 -15.39 51.65
CA TYR A 11 51.24 -14.68 52.66
C TYR A 11 51.15 -13.18 52.35
N TYR A 12 50.06 -12.56 52.78
CA TYR A 12 49.94 -11.12 52.90
C TYR A 12 50.81 -10.58 54.05
N SER A 13 50.96 -9.25 54.13
CA SER A 13 51.79 -8.60 55.16
C SER A 13 51.28 -8.80 56.59
N ASP A 14 50.00 -9.09 56.76
CA ASP A 14 49.35 -9.39 58.04
C ASP A 14 49.48 -10.86 58.47
N GLY A 15 50.09 -11.71 57.62
CA GLY A 15 50.27 -13.14 57.85
C GLY A 15 49.13 -14.02 57.32
N THR A 16 48.09 -13.45 56.72
CA THR A 16 47.01 -14.21 56.07
C THR A 16 47.54 -14.93 54.82
N VAL A 17 47.14 -16.18 54.58
CA VAL A 17 47.53 -16.93 53.38
C VAL A 17 46.96 -16.24 52.15
N MET A 18 47.80 -15.88 51.19
CA MET A 18 47.42 -15.31 49.89
C MET A 18 47.27 -16.40 48.84
N TYR A 19 48.22 -17.34 48.77
CA TYR A 19 48.24 -18.39 47.76
C TYR A 19 48.81 -19.68 48.33
N ARG A 20 48.25 -20.83 47.93
CA ARG A 20 48.78 -22.17 48.20
C ARG A 20 48.86 -22.95 46.90
N GLY A 21 50.05 -23.41 46.51
CA GLY A 21 50.21 -24.23 45.30
C GLY A 21 51.59 -24.11 44.67
N GLY A 22 51.65 -24.35 43.36
CA GLY A 22 52.87 -24.27 42.57
C GLY A 22 53.46 -22.85 42.52
N VAL A 23 54.74 -22.75 42.86
CA VAL A 23 55.51 -21.49 42.78
C VAL A 23 56.78 -21.73 41.97
N LYS A 24 57.12 -20.77 41.11
CA LYS A 24 58.42 -20.68 40.44
C LYS A 24 59.06 -19.33 40.71
N LYS A 25 60.34 -19.19 40.39
CA LYS A 25 61.05 -17.91 40.44
C LYS A 25 60.90 -17.17 39.10
N ASN A 26 60.63 -15.87 39.14
CA ASN A 26 60.72 -15.01 37.95
C ASN A 26 62.18 -14.61 37.64
N ASP A 27 62.37 -13.83 36.57
CA ASP A 27 63.69 -13.35 36.13
C ASP A 27 64.43 -12.48 37.18
N PHE A 28 63.73 -11.99 38.20
CA PHE A 28 64.27 -11.19 39.31
C PHE A 28 64.45 -12.00 40.60
N GLY A 29 64.20 -13.32 40.58
CA GLY A 29 64.31 -14.19 41.75
C GLY A 29 63.17 -14.04 42.76
N HIS A 30 62.08 -13.38 42.39
CA HIS A 30 60.87 -13.31 43.23
C HIS A 30 60.00 -14.54 43.01
N ASP A 31 59.34 -15.00 44.07
CA ASP A 31 58.39 -16.10 44.00
C ASP A 31 57.11 -15.65 43.28
N ILE A 32 56.73 -16.40 42.25
CA ILE A 32 55.53 -16.16 41.45
C ILE A 32 54.68 -17.43 41.40
N TYR A 33 53.37 -17.30 41.59
CA TYR A 33 52.48 -18.44 41.54
C TYR A 33 52.21 -18.86 40.08
N ASP A 34 52.38 -20.15 39.82
CA ASP A 34 52.43 -20.79 38.50
C ASP A 34 52.10 -22.29 38.61
N GLY A 35 51.32 -22.84 37.69
CA GLY A 35 50.76 -24.19 37.81
C GLY A 35 49.48 -24.21 38.64
N LYS A 36 49.15 -25.35 39.25
CA LYS A 36 47.90 -25.52 40.02
C LYS A 36 48.03 -24.91 41.41
N GLY A 37 46.98 -24.23 41.87
CA GLY A 37 46.89 -23.76 43.25
C GLY A 37 45.59 -23.03 43.57
N THR A 38 45.58 -22.43 44.75
CA THR A 38 44.42 -21.80 45.38
C THR A 38 44.80 -20.39 45.84
N LEU A 39 43.99 -19.39 45.50
CA LEU A 39 44.18 -17.98 45.81
C LEU A 39 43.10 -17.50 46.78
N PHE A 40 43.50 -16.72 47.79
CA PHE A 40 42.64 -16.18 48.84
C PHE A 40 42.76 -14.64 48.92
N ASP A 41 41.74 -13.97 49.44
CA ASP A 41 41.80 -12.54 49.76
C ASP A 41 42.42 -12.28 51.15
N GLN A 42 42.49 -11.00 51.56
CA GLN A 42 43.07 -10.59 52.85
C GLN A 42 42.24 -11.01 54.06
N ASP A 43 40.96 -11.34 53.87
CA ASP A 43 40.08 -11.87 54.91
C ASP A 43 40.17 -13.41 55.00
N GLY A 44 40.96 -14.03 54.11
CA GLY A 44 41.15 -15.47 54.02
C GLY A 44 40.05 -16.18 53.23
N GLU A 45 39.18 -15.45 52.53
CA GLU A 45 38.15 -16.04 51.69
C GLU A 45 38.74 -16.57 50.38
N LEU A 46 38.25 -17.72 49.93
CA LEU A 46 38.65 -18.33 48.67
C LEU A 46 38.22 -17.44 47.50
N LEU A 47 39.16 -17.10 46.61
CA LEU A 47 38.91 -16.32 45.39
C LEU A 47 38.96 -17.18 44.13
N PHE A 48 39.90 -18.14 44.08
CA PHE A 48 40.11 -18.96 42.89
C PHE A 48 40.84 -20.26 43.22
N GLU A 49 40.45 -21.33 42.55
CA GLU A 49 41.15 -22.61 42.53
C GLU A 49 41.36 -23.03 41.08
N GLY A 50 42.60 -23.28 40.66
CA GLY A 50 42.85 -23.68 39.28
C GLY A 50 44.30 -23.50 38.84
N GLU A 51 44.47 -23.36 37.54
CA GLU A 51 45.78 -23.19 36.90
C GLU A 51 46.18 -21.70 36.80
N PHE A 52 47.47 -21.45 36.99
CA PHE A 52 48.09 -20.13 36.91
C PHE A 52 49.29 -20.14 35.95
N ALA A 53 49.50 -19.04 35.25
CA ALA A 53 50.70 -18.77 34.49
C ALA A 53 51.17 -17.33 34.79
N ASN A 54 52.34 -17.20 35.40
CA ASN A 54 52.95 -15.92 35.76
C ASN A 54 51.99 -14.97 36.50
N HIS A 55 51.43 -15.43 37.63
CA HIS A 55 50.42 -14.74 38.44
C HIS A 55 49.02 -14.57 37.82
N MET A 56 48.80 -15.02 36.59
CA MET A 56 47.52 -14.88 35.91
C MET A 56 46.77 -16.21 35.88
N LYS A 57 45.46 -16.19 36.10
CA LYS A 57 44.59 -17.35 35.90
C LYS A 57 44.70 -17.79 34.44
N GLN A 58 44.92 -19.08 34.23
CA GLN A 58 45.15 -19.70 32.93
C GLN A 58 44.55 -21.10 32.93
N GLY A 59 44.08 -21.63 31.79
CA GLY A 59 43.55 -22.99 31.75
C GLY A 59 42.26 -23.13 32.56
N ASN A 60 41.99 -24.31 33.11
CA ASN A 60 40.75 -24.55 33.86
C ASN A 60 40.83 -24.04 35.30
N GLY A 61 39.75 -23.45 35.79
CA GLY A 61 39.63 -23.06 37.19
C GLY A 61 38.21 -22.74 37.63
N ILE A 62 38.07 -22.57 38.93
CA ILE A 62 36.83 -22.20 39.62
C ILE A 62 37.09 -20.88 40.34
N MET A 63 36.19 -19.93 40.16
CA MET A 63 36.25 -18.61 40.75
C MET A 63 35.12 -18.44 41.76
N TYR A 64 35.45 -17.81 42.88
CA TYR A 64 34.57 -17.63 44.03
C TYR A 64 34.43 -16.14 44.37
N LEU A 65 33.30 -15.78 44.96
CA LEU A 65 33.04 -14.46 45.54
C LEU A 65 32.21 -14.63 46.80
N LYS A 66 32.68 -14.13 47.95
CA LYS A 66 32.01 -14.29 49.25
C LYS A 66 31.69 -15.76 49.58
N GLY A 67 32.63 -16.64 49.28
CA GLY A 67 32.50 -18.10 49.46
C GLY A 67 31.56 -18.81 48.47
N GLN A 68 30.89 -18.10 47.55
CA GLN A 68 30.03 -18.71 46.53
C GLN A 68 30.79 -18.90 45.23
N MET A 69 30.61 -20.06 44.59
CA MET A 69 31.12 -20.28 43.24
C MET A 69 30.38 -19.35 42.26
N ILE A 70 31.12 -18.56 41.50
CA ILE A 70 30.58 -17.63 40.50
C ILE A 70 30.96 -18.01 39.07
N TYR A 71 32.00 -18.81 38.86
CA TYR A 71 32.36 -19.30 37.54
C TYR A 71 33.20 -20.56 37.62
N GLN A 72 32.98 -21.49 36.71
CA GLN A 72 33.82 -22.66 36.49
C GLN A 72 34.09 -22.77 34.98
N GLY A 73 35.35 -22.79 34.56
CA GLY A 73 35.67 -22.92 33.13
C GLY A 73 37.09 -22.52 32.79
N GLU A 74 37.31 -22.23 31.52
CA GLU A 74 38.63 -21.86 31.00
C GLU A 74 38.94 -20.36 31.24
N PHE A 75 40.22 -20.07 31.44
CA PHE A 75 40.79 -18.74 31.61
C PHE A 75 42.00 -18.54 30.70
N ILE A 76 42.16 -17.32 30.17
CA ILE A 76 43.39 -16.85 29.53
C ILE A 76 43.71 -15.47 30.10
N GLN A 77 44.90 -15.32 30.71
CA GLN A 77 45.37 -14.04 31.26
C GLN A 77 44.34 -13.35 32.16
N ASN A 78 43.85 -14.07 33.18
CA ASN A 78 42.80 -13.63 34.13
C ASN A 78 41.38 -13.50 33.58
N LYS A 79 41.16 -13.61 32.26
CA LYS A 79 39.83 -13.46 31.66
C LYS A 79 39.18 -14.81 31.39
N LYS A 80 37.87 -14.90 31.59
CA LYS A 80 37.06 -16.06 31.16
C LYS A 80 37.15 -16.19 29.65
N GLN A 81 37.38 -17.41 29.21
CA GLN A 81 37.57 -17.76 27.81
C GLN A 81 37.01 -19.17 27.59
N GLY A 82 36.73 -19.57 26.34
CA GLY A 82 36.39 -20.97 26.04
C GLY A 82 35.07 -21.39 26.69
N ASN A 83 34.90 -22.67 26.99
CA ASN A 83 33.67 -23.13 27.63
C ASN A 83 33.70 -22.86 29.14
N GLY A 84 32.55 -22.45 29.69
CA GLY A 84 32.40 -22.23 31.12
C GLY A 84 30.95 -22.19 31.57
N ILE A 85 30.78 -22.28 32.88
CA ILE A 85 29.52 -22.18 33.60
C ILE A 85 29.63 -20.97 34.54
N LEU A 86 28.74 -20.02 34.37
CA LEU A 86 28.59 -18.84 35.21
C LEU A 86 27.43 -19.07 36.17
N TYR A 87 27.66 -18.78 37.44
CA TYR A 87 26.68 -18.97 38.50
C TYR A 87 26.22 -17.63 39.05
N LYS A 88 24.95 -17.56 39.44
CA LYS A 88 24.34 -16.42 40.14
C LYS A 88 23.51 -16.96 41.30
N ASP A 89 23.76 -16.45 42.50
CA ASP A 89 23.10 -16.85 43.75
C ASP A 89 23.11 -18.38 44.01
N GLY A 90 24.16 -19.07 43.54
CA GLY A 90 24.32 -20.52 43.69
C GLY A 90 23.71 -21.37 42.57
N HIS A 91 23.00 -20.76 41.62
CA HIS A 91 22.37 -21.44 40.48
C HIS A 91 23.12 -21.17 39.17
N ILE A 92 23.03 -22.09 38.21
CA ILE A 92 23.59 -21.87 36.87
C ILE A 92 22.83 -20.72 36.24
N TYR A 93 23.56 -19.68 35.85
CA TYR A 93 23.02 -18.52 35.15
C TYR A 93 23.28 -18.63 33.65
N TYR A 94 24.47 -19.09 33.26
CA TYR A 94 24.83 -19.29 31.86
C TYR A 94 25.81 -20.46 31.72
N GLU A 95 25.60 -21.29 30.72
CA GLU A 95 26.52 -22.35 30.30
C GLU A 95 26.84 -22.15 28.81
N GLY A 96 28.11 -21.97 28.46
CA GLY A 96 28.48 -21.77 27.07
C GLY A 96 29.86 -21.17 26.89
N HIS A 97 30.06 -20.56 25.71
CA HIS A 97 31.36 -20.05 25.30
C HIS A 97 31.58 -18.59 25.76
N PHE A 98 32.79 -18.32 26.23
CA PHE A 98 33.26 -17.01 26.71
C PHE A 98 34.41 -16.49 25.86
N ARG A 99 34.45 -15.17 25.70
CA ARG A 99 35.60 -14.45 25.13
C ARG A 99 35.81 -13.15 25.87
N ASN A 100 36.98 -13.00 26.49
CA ASN A 100 37.34 -11.81 27.27
C ASN A 100 36.25 -11.44 28.30
N ASP A 101 35.86 -12.39 29.15
CA ASP A 101 34.83 -12.23 30.21
C ASP A 101 33.37 -12.11 29.75
N LEU A 102 33.12 -12.03 28.44
CA LEU A 102 31.78 -11.89 27.87
C LEU A 102 31.29 -13.21 27.28
N MET A 103 29.97 -13.45 27.34
CA MET A 103 29.31 -14.53 26.61
C MET A 103 29.50 -14.27 25.10
N ASP A 104 30.12 -15.20 24.38
CA ASP A 104 30.52 -15.03 22.98
C ASP A 104 30.61 -16.40 22.31
N GLY A 105 29.71 -16.68 21.37
CA GLY A 105 29.47 -18.00 20.80
C GLY A 105 28.16 -18.62 21.30
N TYR A 106 28.00 -19.91 21.07
CA TYR A 106 26.80 -20.65 21.50
C TYR A 106 26.75 -20.78 23.02
N GLY A 107 25.55 -20.64 23.60
CA GLY A 107 25.33 -20.94 25.01
C GLY A 107 23.86 -20.99 25.39
N ILE A 108 23.63 -21.38 26.64
CA ILE A 108 22.35 -21.54 27.29
C ILE A 108 22.30 -20.57 28.46
N LEU A 109 21.33 -19.68 28.46
CA LEU A 109 21.05 -18.71 29.52
C LEU A 109 19.83 -19.19 30.31
N TYR A 110 19.96 -19.23 31.63
CA TYR A 110 18.92 -19.70 32.55
C TYR A 110 18.24 -18.54 33.27
N TYR A 111 17.01 -18.77 33.72
CA TYR A 111 16.26 -17.82 34.52
C TYR A 111 16.84 -17.68 35.93
N GLU A 112 16.68 -16.50 36.51
CA GLU A 112 16.83 -16.30 37.96
C GLU A 112 15.68 -17.01 38.70
N GLU A 113 15.95 -17.59 39.87
CA GLU A 113 14.99 -18.41 40.61
C GLU A 113 13.65 -17.68 40.85
N ASP A 114 13.69 -16.39 41.19
CA ASP A 114 12.49 -15.59 41.47
C ASP A 114 11.50 -15.54 40.28
N LEU A 115 12.00 -15.60 39.05
CA LEU A 115 11.16 -15.55 37.84
C LEU A 115 10.47 -16.90 37.55
N ILE A 116 11.10 -18.01 37.94
CA ILE A 116 10.54 -19.36 37.76
C ILE A 116 9.84 -19.88 39.01
N ALA A 117 9.99 -19.23 40.17
CA ALA A 117 9.38 -19.63 41.44
C ALA A 117 7.88 -19.96 41.33
N PRO A 118 7.05 -19.18 40.59
CA PRO A 118 5.62 -19.51 40.42
C PRO A 118 5.35 -20.81 39.62
N PHE A 119 6.36 -21.34 38.93
CA PHE A 119 6.24 -22.47 38.01
C PHE A 119 7.07 -23.70 38.42
N LEU A 120 7.73 -23.68 39.59
CA LEU A 120 8.59 -24.78 40.05
C LEU A 120 7.82 -26.10 40.20
N GLU A 121 6.62 -26.07 40.79
CA GLU A 121 5.78 -27.28 40.91
C GLU A 121 5.40 -27.83 39.54
N LEU A 122 5.08 -26.94 38.59
CA LEU A 122 4.75 -27.31 37.22
C LEU A 122 5.93 -27.98 36.52
N ARG A 123 7.13 -27.36 36.59
CA ARG A 123 8.35 -27.89 35.98
C ARG A 123 8.78 -29.22 36.62
N ALA A 124 8.58 -29.38 37.93
CA ALA A 124 8.84 -30.64 38.62
C ALA A 124 7.88 -31.77 38.17
N GLN A 125 6.61 -31.43 37.93
CA GLN A 125 5.62 -32.38 37.44
C GLN A 125 5.79 -32.71 35.95
N TYR A 126 6.27 -31.75 35.15
CA TYR A 126 6.43 -31.85 33.70
C TYR A 126 7.86 -31.47 33.30
N PRO A 127 8.83 -32.42 33.39
CA PRO A 127 10.26 -32.13 33.20
C PRO A 127 10.62 -31.55 31.82
N HIS A 128 9.82 -31.80 30.78
CA HIS A 128 10.04 -31.21 29.46
C HIS A 128 9.77 -29.70 29.41
N LEU A 129 9.09 -29.14 30.41
CA LEU A 129 8.91 -27.71 30.60
C LEU A 129 10.08 -27.06 31.37
N ASP A 130 11.06 -27.83 31.82
CA ASP A 130 12.28 -27.28 32.40
C ASP A 130 13.23 -26.77 31.31
N GLN A 131 12.79 -25.69 30.65
CA GLN A 131 13.51 -25.05 29.55
C GLN A 131 14.31 -23.84 30.04
N PRO A 132 15.46 -23.54 29.40
CA PRO A 132 16.25 -22.36 29.71
C PRO A 132 15.51 -21.08 29.30
N GLN A 133 16.02 -19.92 29.73
CA GLN A 133 15.51 -18.64 29.22
C GLN A 133 15.80 -18.49 27.73
N TYR A 134 17.02 -18.80 27.32
CA TYR A 134 17.46 -18.70 25.93
C TYR A 134 18.53 -19.73 25.62
N GLU A 135 18.50 -20.26 24.41
CA GLU A 135 19.52 -21.13 23.84
C GLU A 135 19.88 -20.62 22.45
N GLY A 136 21.15 -20.30 22.21
CA GLY A 136 21.61 -19.83 20.91
C GLY A 136 22.92 -19.05 20.96
N ASP A 137 23.16 -18.28 19.92
CA ASP A 137 24.41 -17.54 19.73
C ASP A 137 24.41 -16.20 20.51
N PHE A 138 25.59 -15.86 21.05
CA PHE A 138 25.89 -14.62 21.74
C PHE A 138 27.09 -13.90 21.10
N VAL A 139 27.09 -12.57 21.11
CA VAL A 139 28.25 -11.74 20.81
C VAL A 139 28.31 -10.59 21.81
N HIS A 140 29.44 -10.45 22.50
CA HIS A 140 29.64 -9.43 23.54
C HIS A 140 28.55 -9.41 24.63
N GLY A 141 28.11 -10.59 25.07
CA GLY A 141 27.08 -10.71 26.11
C GLY A 141 25.64 -10.52 25.62
N MET A 142 25.42 -10.29 24.33
CA MET A 142 24.09 -10.05 23.76
C MET A 142 23.71 -11.16 22.78
N LYS A 143 22.42 -11.53 22.75
CA LYS A 143 21.89 -12.51 21.80
C LYS A 143 22.10 -12.00 20.37
N LYS A 144 22.67 -12.83 19.50
CA LYS A 144 22.90 -12.50 18.11
C LYS A 144 22.99 -13.75 17.25
N GLY A 145 22.20 -13.81 16.18
CA GLY A 145 22.11 -14.99 15.31
C GLY A 145 20.87 -15.81 15.65
N LYS A 146 20.88 -17.12 15.36
CA LYS A 146 19.71 -17.95 15.59
C LYS A 146 19.62 -18.37 17.06
N GLY A 147 18.41 -18.35 17.60
CA GLY A 147 18.18 -18.82 18.96
C GLY A 147 16.72 -19.17 19.23
N LYS A 148 16.52 -19.83 20.36
CA LYS A 148 15.21 -20.13 20.95
C LYS A 148 15.09 -19.44 22.29
N GLN A 149 13.95 -18.82 22.52
CA GLN A 149 13.60 -18.19 23.79
C GLN A 149 12.32 -18.82 24.32
N TYR A 150 12.27 -19.07 25.62
CA TYR A 150 11.15 -19.75 26.29
C TYR A 150 10.58 -18.86 27.38
N TYR A 151 9.28 -18.97 27.64
CA TYR A 151 8.65 -18.34 28.79
C TYR A 151 9.09 -19.00 30.11
N PRO A 152 8.93 -18.33 31.27
CA PRO A 152 9.26 -18.93 32.58
C PRO A 152 8.49 -20.22 32.89
N ASN A 153 7.31 -20.41 32.29
CA ASN A 153 6.52 -21.65 32.42
C ASN A 153 7.03 -22.80 31.53
N GLY A 154 8.07 -22.59 30.72
CA GLY A 154 8.70 -23.62 29.89
C GLY A 154 8.23 -23.69 28.45
N PHE A 155 7.15 -22.99 28.08
CA PHE A 155 6.66 -22.99 26.71
C PHE A 155 7.55 -22.13 25.80
N LEU A 156 7.70 -22.54 24.54
CA LEU A 156 8.48 -21.80 23.56
C LEU A 156 7.82 -20.43 23.33
N GLN A 157 8.61 -19.37 23.39
CA GLN A 157 8.16 -18.00 23.12
C GLN A 157 8.49 -17.62 21.69
N TYR A 158 9.74 -17.82 21.29
CA TYR A 158 10.24 -17.40 19.99
C TYR A 158 11.35 -18.32 19.48
N GLU A 159 11.33 -18.61 18.18
CA GLU A 159 12.48 -19.19 17.46
C GLU A 159 12.78 -18.33 16.22
N GLY A 160 14.01 -17.88 16.06
CA GLY A 160 14.36 -17.00 14.94
C GLY A 160 15.71 -16.31 15.11
N ASP A 161 15.92 -15.25 14.31
CA ASP A 161 17.14 -14.46 14.38
C ASP A 161 17.02 -13.37 15.47
N PHE A 162 18.13 -13.16 16.19
CA PHE A 162 18.30 -12.08 17.16
C PHE A 162 19.41 -11.14 16.71
N ILE A 163 19.27 -9.85 17.00
CA ILE A 163 20.35 -8.87 16.91
C ILE A 163 20.31 -8.00 18.16
N TRP A 164 21.39 -8.03 18.95
CA TRP A 164 21.54 -7.21 20.16
C TRP A 164 20.39 -7.37 21.16
N ASN A 165 20.02 -8.62 21.45
CA ASN A 165 18.89 -9.03 22.31
C ASN A 165 17.49 -8.85 21.74
N HIS A 166 17.33 -8.20 20.58
CA HIS A 166 16.03 -8.01 19.94
C HIS A 166 15.73 -9.07 18.89
N MET A 167 14.47 -9.49 18.78
CA MET A 167 13.98 -10.31 17.66
C MET A 167 14.12 -9.51 16.37
N GLN A 168 14.74 -10.11 15.37
CA GLN A 168 15.09 -9.45 14.11
C GLN A 168 14.96 -10.45 12.96
N GLY A 169 14.68 -9.99 11.74
CA GLY A 169 14.69 -10.89 10.58
C GLY A 169 13.59 -11.94 10.66
N ALA A 170 13.83 -13.14 10.15
CA ALA A 170 12.79 -14.17 10.07
C ALA A 170 12.65 -14.92 11.40
N GLY A 171 11.42 -15.12 11.86
CA GLY A 171 11.17 -15.87 13.07
C GLY A 171 9.72 -16.31 13.25
N LYS A 172 9.51 -17.07 14.31
CA LYS A 172 8.20 -17.55 14.74
C LYS A 172 7.98 -17.20 16.20
N LEU A 173 6.83 -16.61 16.49
CA LEU A 173 6.38 -16.24 17.81
C LEU A 173 5.22 -17.14 18.21
N TYR A 174 5.17 -17.54 19.47
CA TYR A 174 4.22 -18.50 20.02
C TYR A 174 3.44 -17.93 21.20
N TYR A 175 2.19 -18.36 21.35
CA TYR A 175 1.36 -17.97 22.48
C TYR A 175 1.91 -18.54 23.79
N ALA A 176 1.90 -17.72 24.84
CA ALA A 176 1.98 -18.21 26.22
C ALA A 176 0.59 -18.71 26.65
N PRO A 177 0.43 -19.99 27.02
CA PRO A 177 -0.80 -20.43 27.67
C PRO A 177 -0.89 -19.79 29.07
N GLU A 178 -1.83 -18.86 29.25
CA GLU A 178 -2.10 -18.22 30.55
C GLU A 178 -2.53 -19.25 31.61
N THR A 179 -3.39 -20.17 31.21
CA THR A 179 -3.80 -21.36 31.98
C THR A 179 -3.72 -22.58 31.08
N PRO A 180 -2.58 -23.30 31.09
CA PRO A 180 -2.38 -24.45 30.22
C PRO A 180 -3.40 -25.56 30.54
N SER A 181 -4.02 -26.11 29.51
CA SER A 181 -4.83 -27.33 29.61
C SER A 181 -3.95 -28.54 29.93
N ALA A 182 -4.56 -29.62 30.43
CA ALA A 182 -3.84 -30.86 30.71
C ALA A 182 -3.12 -31.43 29.46
N GLU A 183 -3.69 -31.22 28.27
CA GLU A 183 -3.12 -31.65 26.99
C GLU A 183 -1.92 -30.81 26.57
N GLU A 184 -1.97 -29.50 26.78
CA GLU A 184 -0.83 -28.59 26.56
C GLU A 184 0.31 -28.89 27.53
N LEU A 185 0.00 -29.14 28.81
CA LEU A 185 1.01 -29.53 29.80
C LEU A 185 1.68 -30.86 29.46
N ALA A 186 0.89 -31.87 29.04
CA ALA A 186 1.43 -33.17 28.68
C ALA A 186 2.29 -33.14 27.41
N SER A 187 1.94 -32.30 26.43
CA SER A 187 2.67 -32.22 25.16
C SER A 187 3.84 -31.22 25.17
N GLY A 188 3.74 -30.12 25.94
CA GLY A 188 4.69 -29.02 25.93
C GLY A 188 4.72 -28.23 24.62
N VAL A 189 3.79 -28.49 23.70
CA VAL A 189 3.76 -27.86 22.37
C VAL A 189 3.14 -26.47 22.50
N SER A 190 3.83 -25.46 21.97
CA SER A 190 3.34 -24.08 21.94
C SER A 190 2.59 -23.81 20.63
N THR A 191 1.45 -23.15 20.70
CA THR A 191 0.69 -22.77 19.50
C THR A 191 1.35 -21.59 18.81
N LEU A 192 1.63 -21.74 17.51
CA LEU A 192 2.18 -20.66 16.67
C LEU A 192 1.20 -19.47 16.67
N GLN A 193 1.72 -18.28 16.95
CA GLN A 193 0.96 -17.03 16.90
C GLN A 193 1.26 -16.26 15.62
N TYR A 194 2.53 -16.18 15.25
CA TYR A 194 2.98 -15.42 14.09
C TYR A 194 4.23 -16.07 13.47
N GLU A 195 4.27 -16.09 12.14
CA GLU A 195 5.45 -16.48 11.36
C GLU A 195 5.72 -15.39 10.32
N GLY A 196 6.92 -14.80 10.33
CA GLY A 196 7.23 -13.70 9.44
C GLY A 196 8.51 -12.97 9.83
N TYR A 197 8.61 -11.72 9.37
CA TYR A 197 9.75 -10.86 9.70
C TYR A 197 9.51 -10.03 10.97
N PHE A 198 10.60 -9.72 11.66
CA PHE A 198 10.68 -8.90 12.86
C PHE A 198 11.71 -7.78 12.70
N PHE A 199 11.45 -6.64 13.35
CA PHE A 199 12.40 -5.55 13.50
C PHE A 199 12.22 -4.95 14.91
N GLU A 200 13.29 -4.98 15.71
CA GLU A 200 13.29 -4.46 17.09
C GLU A 200 12.07 -4.96 17.91
N ASP A 201 11.90 -6.29 17.98
CA ASP A 201 10.83 -6.98 18.71
C ASP A 201 9.40 -6.83 18.16
N THR A 202 9.19 -6.04 17.11
CA THR A 202 7.87 -5.86 16.49
C THR A 202 7.74 -6.64 15.18
N LYS A 203 6.52 -7.11 14.86
CA LYS A 203 6.23 -7.72 13.56
C LYS A 203 6.42 -6.68 12.45
N HIS A 204 7.15 -7.05 11.41
CA HIS A 204 7.48 -6.16 10.30
C HIS A 204 7.49 -6.93 8.97
N GLY A 205 7.29 -6.25 7.85
CA GLY A 205 7.35 -6.87 6.52
C GLY A 205 6.28 -7.96 6.33
N LYS A 206 6.60 -9.03 5.59
CA LYS A 206 5.64 -10.10 5.30
C LYS A 206 5.49 -11.05 6.49
N GLY A 207 4.26 -11.41 6.83
CA GLY A 207 3.99 -12.38 7.89
C GLY A 207 2.60 -13.02 7.82
N LYS A 208 2.39 -14.01 8.69
CA LYS A 208 1.16 -14.79 8.87
C LYS A 208 0.77 -14.79 10.35
N ILE A 209 -0.52 -14.64 10.63
CA ILE A 209 -1.10 -14.71 11.98
C ILE A 209 -1.99 -15.94 12.11
N TYR A 210 -1.88 -16.60 13.26
CA TYR A 210 -2.64 -17.79 13.60
C TYR A 210 -3.41 -17.58 14.90
N SER A 211 -4.62 -18.16 14.96
CA SER A 211 -5.45 -18.19 16.16
C SER A 211 -4.83 -19.10 17.24
N ARG A 212 -5.34 -19.05 18.47
CA ARG A 212 -4.94 -19.98 19.55
C ARG A 212 -5.27 -21.45 19.25
N LEU A 213 -6.08 -21.73 18.22
CA LEU A 213 -6.37 -23.08 17.73
C LEU A 213 -5.45 -23.50 16.56
N GLY A 214 -4.47 -22.67 16.20
CA GLY A 214 -3.55 -22.91 15.09
C GLY A 214 -4.16 -22.67 13.70
N VAL A 215 -5.30 -21.98 13.62
CA VAL A 215 -5.97 -21.66 12.35
C VAL A 215 -5.40 -20.37 11.79
N LEU A 216 -5.02 -20.35 10.51
CA LEU A 216 -4.53 -19.15 9.83
C LEU A 216 -5.67 -18.10 9.76
N GLU A 217 -5.43 -16.91 10.32
CA GLU A 217 -6.43 -15.83 10.36
C GLU A 217 -6.11 -14.73 9.34
N ALA A 218 -4.82 -14.46 9.12
CA ALA A 218 -4.39 -13.41 8.21
C ALA A 218 -2.98 -13.66 7.65
N GLU A 219 -2.72 -13.18 6.44
CA GLU A 219 -1.37 -13.07 5.87
C GLU A 219 -1.21 -11.76 5.11
N GLY A 220 -0.04 -11.12 5.19
CA GLY A 220 0.16 -9.82 4.53
C GLY A 220 1.37 -9.06 5.04
N GLN A 221 1.32 -7.75 4.86
CA GLN A 221 2.36 -6.80 5.26
C GLN A 221 2.10 -6.25 6.67
N PHE A 222 3.17 -6.05 7.43
CA PHE A 222 3.19 -5.58 8.81
C PHE A 222 4.17 -4.44 8.99
N LYS A 223 3.84 -3.51 9.88
CA LYS A 223 4.72 -2.47 10.36
C LYS A 223 4.39 -2.18 11.83
N GLU A 224 5.36 -2.31 12.72
CA GLU A 224 5.19 -2.02 14.15
C GLU A 224 3.99 -2.77 14.75
N ASP A 225 3.95 -4.10 14.54
CA ASP A 225 2.86 -5.01 14.93
C ASP A 225 1.51 -4.83 14.21
N ALA A 226 1.29 -3.70 13.55
CA ALA A 226 0.08 -3.41 12.79
C ALA A 226 0.14 -4.01 11.38
N MET A 227 -0.91 -4.73 10.99
CA MET A 227 -1.08 -5.17 9.62
C MET A 227 -1.46 -3.97 8.74
N THR A 228 -0.66 -3.69 7.70
CA THR A 228 -0.83 -2.50 6.85
C THR A 228 -0.45 -2.81 5.40
N GLY A 229 -1.14 -2.20 4.43
CA GLY A 229 -0.95 -2.48 3.01
C GLY A 229 -1.74 -3.71 2.56
N HIS A 230 -1.30 -4.39 1.50
CA HIS A 230 -2.05 -5.54 0.98
C HIS A 230 -1.95 -6.78 1.87
N GLY A 231 -3.08 -7.42 2.12
CA GLY A 231 -3.17 -8.69 2.83
C GLY A 231 -4.47 -9.46 2.56
N THR A 232 -4.49 -10.68 3.11
CA THR A 232 -5.60 -11.62 3.04
C THR A 232 -6.05 -11.94 4.45
N LEU A 233 -7.37 -11.92 4.67
CA LEU A 233 -8.00 -12.41 5.89
C LEU A 233 -8.75 -13.71 5.58
N TYR A 234 -8.81 -14.63 6.53
CA TYR A 234 -9.39 -15.97 6.35
C TYR A 234 -10.56 -16.22 7.29
N TYR A 235 -11.49 -17.06 6.85
CA TYR A 235 -12.45 -17.74 7.71
C TYR A 235 -11.76 -18.87 8.49
N ALA A 236 -12.41 -19.35 9.56
CA ALA A 236 -11.92 -20.50 10.32
C ALA A 236 -11.81 -21.79 9.47
N SER A 237 -12.52 -21.86 8.35
CA SER A 237 -12.40 -22.93 7.36
C SER A 237 -11.12 -22.89 6.53
N GLY A 238 -10.35 -21.79 6.60
CA GLY A 238 -9.19 -21.51 5.74
C GLY A 238 -9.56 -20.87 4.40
N GLN A 239 -10.84 -20.65 4.11
CA GLN A 239 -11.27 -19.90 2.93
C GLN A 239 -10.97 -18.41 3.13
N ALA A 240 -10.39 -17.75 2.11
CA ALA A 240 -10.20 -16.30 2.15
C ALA A 240 -11.56 -15.61 2.32
N CYS A 241 -11.69 -14.72 3.31
CA CYS A 241 -12.85 -13.87 3.52
C CYS A 241 -12.65 -12.47 2.94
N TYR A 242 -11.40 -12.00 2.88
CA TYR A 242 -11.04 -10.69 2.32
C TYR A 242 -9.66 -10.73 1.68
N ILE A 243 -9.49 -10.07 0.54
CA ILE A 243 -8.19 -9.82 -0.10
C ILE A 243 -8.17 -8.35 -0.51
N GLY A 244 -7.27 -7.54 0.03
CA GLY A 244 -7.25 -6.11 -0.26
C GLY A 244 -6.28 -5.33 0.60
N GLU A 245 -6.46 -4.01 0.63
CA GLU A 245 -5.70 -3.12 1.51
C GLU A 245 -6.18 -3.20 2.97
N LEU A 246 -5.24 -3.08 3.90
CA LEU A 246 -5.48 -3.12 5.33
C LEU A 246 -4.78 -1.94 6.00
N VAL A 247 -5.41 -1.40 7.04
CA VAL A 247 -4.80 -0.41 7.93
C VAL A 247 -5.13 -0.83 9.35
N ASN A 248 -4.10 -1.07 10.17
CA ASN A 248 -4.23 -1.58 11.54
C ASN A 248 -5.05 -2.87 11.64
N GLY A 249 -4.94 -3.75 10.64
CA GLY A 249 -5.70 -5.01 10.58
C GLY A 249 -7.17 -4.88 10.15
N GLU A 250 -7.65 -3.66 9.93
CA GLU A 250 -8.99 -3.42 9.40
C GLU A 250 -8.97 -3.27 7.88
N LYS A 251 -10.02 -3.75 7.21
CA LYS A 251 -10.22 -3.58 5.78
C LYS A 251 -10.24 -2.09 5.46
N HIS A 252 -9.39 -1.65 4.55
CA HIS A 252 -9.29 -0.26 4.15
C HIS A 252 -8.98 -0.21 2.65
N GLY A 253 -9.25 0.91 1.98
CA GLY A 253 -8.99 1.02 0.55
C GLY A 253 -9.72 -0.07 -0.24
N ARG A 254 -9.17 -0.45 -1.39
CA ARG A 254 -9.82 -1.44 -2.25
C ARG A 254 -9.61 -2.87 -1.77
N GLY A 255 -10.67 -3.68 -1.80
CA GLY A 255 -10.56 -5.13 -1.67
C GLY A 255 -11.76 -5.94 -2.12
N ASP A 256 -11.53 -7.24 -2.24
CA ASP A 256 -12.52 -8.27 -2.53
C ASP A 256 -12.95 -8.96 -1.24
N TYR A 257 -14.25 -9.09 -1.04
CA TYR A 257 -14.86 -9.80 0.09
C TYR A 257 -15.60 -11.02 -0.42
N PHE A 258 -15.30 -12.16 0.19
CA PHE A 258 -15.74 -13.48 -0.22
C PHE A 258 -16.69 -14.07 0.80
N ASN A 259 -17.58 -14.97 0.39
CA ASN A 259 -18.29 -15.86 1.31
C ASN A 259 -17.50 -17.15 1.57
N GLU A 260 -17.99 -18.00 2.47
CA GLU A 260 -17.31 -19.27 2.81
C GLU A 260 -17.22 -20.28 1.66
N ASN A 261 -17.99 -20.10 0.58
CA ASN A 261 -17.87 -20.91 -0.64
C ASN A 261 -16.83 -20.35 -1.64
N GLY A 262 -16.11 -19.28 -1.27
CA GLY A 262 -15.12 -18.63 -2.11
C GLY A 262 -15.69 -17.74 -3.21
N LYS A 263 -16.99 -17.44 -3.19
CA LYS A 263 -17.62 -16.51 -4.13
C LYS A 263 -17.42 -15.08 -3.65
N ILE A 264 -16.93 -14.20 -4.53
CA ILE A 264 -16.90 -12.75 -4.29
C ILE A 264 -18.33 -12.25 -4.11
N ILE A 265 -18.60 -11.64 -2.97
CA ILE A 265 -19.87 -11.01 -2.63
C ILE A 265 -19.78 -9.49 -2.60
N TYR A 266 -18.56 -8.93 -2.58
CA TYR A 266 -18.30 -7.50 -2.79
C TYR A 266 -16.88 -7.29 -3.31
N SER A 267 -16.72 -6.32 -4.21
CA SER A 267 -15.42 -5.80 -4.64
C SER A 267 -15.55 -4.28 -4.68
N GLY A 268 -14.71 -3.56 -3.93
CA GLY A 268 -14.81 -2.12 -3.82
C GLY A 268 -14.03 -1.52 -2.65
N GLU A 269 -14.32 -0.26 -2.34
CA GLU A 269 -13.65 0.53 -1.30
C GLU A 269 -14.16 0.22 0.11
N PHE A 270 -13.22 0.14 1.05
CA PHE A 270 -13.45 -0.01 2.48
C PHE A 270 -12.87 1.16 3.26
N ILE A 271 -13.55 1.58 4.31
CA ILE A 271 -13.05 2.55 5.28
C ILE A 271 -13.33 2.00 6.67
N ASN A 272 -12.25 1.79 7.45
CA ASN A 272 -12.29 1.33 8.84
C ASN A 272 -13.12 0.05 9.03
N GLY A 273 -12.84 -0.96 8.20
CA GLY A 273 -13.52 -2.26 8.25
C GLY A 273 -14.90 -2.31 7.58
N GLU A 274 -15.50 -1.16 7.29
CA GLU A 274 -16.81 -1.06 6.65
C GLU A 274 -16.69 -0.80 5.14
N ARG A 275 -17.69 -1.25 4.38
CA ARG A 275 -17.80 -0.93 2.95
C ARG A 275 -18.13 0.55 2.81
N LEU A 276 -17.57 1.23 1.80
CA LEU A 276 -17.95 2.60 1.48
C LEU A 276 -19.45 2.66 1.14
N ARG A 277 -20.26 3.16 2.07
CA ARG A 277 -21.68 3.41 1.86
C ARG A 277 -21.87 4.76 1.16
N ILE A 278 -22.86 4.86 0.29
CA ILE A 278 -23.36 6.16 -0.18
C ILE A 278 -24.00 6.86 1.02
N THR A 279 -23.21 7.65 1.75
CA THR A 279 -23.70 8.44 2.88
C THR A 279 -24.62 9.56 2.38
N PRO A 280 -25.47 10.15 3.25
CA PRO A 280 -26.26 11.32 2.88
C PRO A 280 -25.41 12.50 2.35
N GLU A 281 -24.15 12.60 2.75
CA GLU A 281 -23.22 13.62 2.26
C GLU A 281 -22.76 13.34 0.84
N ILE A 282 -22.38 12.08 0.56
CA ILE A 282 -22.01 11.63 -0.79
C ILE A 282 -23.20 11.77 -1.74
N GLU A 283 -24.41 11.44 -1.29
CA GLU A 283 -25.62 11.57 -2.10
C GLU A 283 -25.85 13.02 -2.56
N ARG A 284 -25.61 14.02 -1.70
CA ARG A 284 -25.69 15.44 -2.06
C ARG A 284 -24.67 15.85 -3.13
N GLU A 285 -23.44 15.34 -3.05
CA GLU A 285 -22.42 15.62 -4.09
C GLU A 285 -22.79 14.97 -5.43
N ILE A 286 -23.35 13.76 -5.41
CA ILE A 286 -23.88 13.11 -6.61
C ILE A 286 -25.03 13.92 -7.21
N GLU A 287 -26.00 14.37 -6.39
CA GLU A 287 -27.12 15.21 -6.84
C GLU A 287 -26.64 16.51 -7.47
N LYS A 288 -25.63 17.16 -6.90
CA LYS A 288 -25.02 18.37 -7.46
C LYS A 288 -24.38 18.12 -8.83
N LEU A 289 -23.65 17.02 -8.99
CA LEU A 289 -23.04 16.65 -10.28
C LEU A 289 -24.09 16.23 -11.31
N GLN A 290 -25.16 15.55 -10.90
CA GLN A 290 -26.32 15.27 -11.74
C GLN A 290 -27.00 16.56 -12.21
N GLN A 291 -27.19 17.54 -11.33
CA GLN A 291 -27.68 18.86 -11.74
C GLN A 291 -26.74 19.56 -12.72
N GLN A 292 -25.42 19.47 -12.53
CA GLN A 292 -24.47 20.00 -13.51
C GLN A 292 -24.62 19.33 -14.87
N LEU A 293 -24.80 18.00 -14.92
CA LEU A 293 -25.09 17.26 -16.14
C LEU A 293 -26.41 17.72 -16.78
N ASP A 294 -27.47 17.84 -15.98
CA ASP A 294 -28.81 18.22 -16.43
C ASP A 294 -28.87 19.66 -16.96
N ASN A 295 -28.05 20.55 -16.40
CA ASN A 295 -27.92 21.95 -16.82
C ASN A 295 -27.14 22.14 -18.12
N LEU A 296 -26.46 21.12 -18.65
CA LEU A 296 -25.86 21.21 -19.98
C LEU A 296 -26.96 21.37 -21.03
N VAL A 297 -26.78 22.26 -22.00
CA VAL A 297 -27.76 22.46 -23.08
C VAL A 297 -27.91 21.17 -23.90
N GLY A 298 -29.15 20.77 -24.16
CA GLY A 298 -29.49 19.60 -24.98
C GLY A 298 -29.12 18.25 -24.39
N LEU A 299 -28.65 17.33 -25.25
CA LEU A 299 -28.15 15.99 -24.89
C LEU A 299 -29.17 15.02 -24.25
N PRO A 300 -30.43 14.94 -24.72
CA PRO A 300 -31.46 14.14 -24.07
C PRO A 300 -31.11 12.64 -24.01
N ASN A 301 -30.56 12.09 -25.10
CA ASN A 301 -30.16 10.69 -25.19
C ASN A 301 -28.98 10.37 -24.26
N ALA A 302 -27.95 11.22 -24.27
CA ALA A 302 -26.78 11.04 -23.42
C ALA A 302 -27.11 11.16 -21.94
N LYS A 303 -27.90 12.18 -21.54
CA LYS A 303 -28.36 12.36 -20.16
C LYS A 303 -29.14 11.15 -19.67
N LYS A 304 -30.10 10.66 -20.49
CA LYS A 304 -30.91 9.49 -20.16
C LYS A 304 -30.05 8.26 -19.90
N GLU A 305 -29.10 7.96 -20.77
CA GLU A 305 -28.24 6.78 -20.63
C GLU A 305 -27.34 6.87 -19.40
N LEU A 306 -26.76 8.04 -19.13
CA LEU A 306 -25.93 8.25 -17.95
C LEU A 306 -26.72 8.16 -16.64
N HIS A 307 -27.95 8.71 -16.60
CA HIS A 307 -28.84 8.55 -15.46
C HIS A 307 -29.20 7.08 -15.21
N ASN A 308 -29.44 6.30 -16.27
CA ASN A 308 -29.66 4.86 -16.14
C ASN A 308 -28.46 4.15 -15.51
N LEU A 309 -27.24 4.49 -15.91
CA LEU A 309 -26.01 3.93 -15.34
C LEU A 309 -25.83 4.30 -13.88
N ILE A 310 -26.04 5.56 -13.52
CA ILE A 310 -25.96 6.02 -12.13
C ILE A 310 -26.97 5.27 -11.26
N ASN A 311 -28.22 5.18 -11.71
CA ASN A 311 -29.26 4.45 -11.00
C ASN A 311 -28.94 2.97 -10.86
N PHE A 312 -28.40 2.34 -11.91
CA PHE A 312 -27.95 0.96 -11.86
C PHE A 312 -26.87 0.77 -10.78
N ILE A 313 -25.83 1.61 -10.76
CA ILE A 313 -24.74 1.52 -9.78
C ILE A 313 -25.28 1.68 -8.35
N LYS A 314 -26.16 2.67 -8.11
CA LYS A 314 -26.82 2.87 -6.81
C LYS A 314 -27.58 1.62 -6.36
N ILE A 315 -28.36 1.00 -7.25
CA ILE A 315 -29.10 -0.23 -6.93
C ILE A 315 -28.17 -1.41 -6.65
N GLN A 316 -27.06 -1.55 -7.38
CA GLN A 316 -26.11 -2.63 -7.11
C GLN A 316 -25.42 -2.45 -5.75
N SER A 317 -25.07 -1.22 -5.39
CA SER A 317 -24.57 -0.90 -4.06
C SER A 317 -25.60 -1.29 -2.98
N LEU A 318 -26.86 -0.90 -3.15
CA LEU A 318 -27.94 -1.25 -2.23
C LEU A 318 -28.16 -2.77 -2.10
N ARG A 319 -28.06 -3.52 -3.19
CA ARG A 319 -28.16 -5.00 -3.17
C ARG A 319 -27.06 -5.60 -2.30
N VAL A 320 -25.83 -5.13 -2.46
CA VAL A 320 -24.69 -5.59 -1.68
C VAL A 320 -24.85 -5.24 -0.19
N ASP A 321 -25.39 -4.05 0.12
CA ASP A 321 -25.71 -3.63 1.48
C ASP A 321 -26.72 -4.58 2.15
N HIS A 322 -27.63 -5.16 1.37
CA HIS A 322 -28.59 -6.17 1.83
C HIS A 322 -28.05 -7.61 1.77
N GLY A 323 -26.74 -7.79 1.57
CA GLY A 323 -26.10 -9.11 1.52
C GLY A 323 -26.43 -9.92 0.25
N LEU A 324 -27.02 -9.28 -0.76
CA LEU A 324 -27.31 -9.91 -2.05
C LEU A 324 -26.09 -9.77 -2.97
N THR A 325 -25.97 -10.69 -3.93
CA THR A 325 -24.92 -10.58 -4.94
C THR A 325 -25.22 -9.44 -5.91
N SER A 326 -24.22 -8.58 -6.14
CA SER A 326 -24.20 -7.67 -7.29
C SER A 326 -23.88 -8.44 -8.57
N PHE A 327 -24.26 -7.86 -9.71
CA PHE A 327 -23.79 -8.29 -11.02
C PHE A 327 -22.59 -7.44 -11.43
N PRO A 328 -21.42 -8.05 -11.72
CA PRO A 328 -20.31 -7.31 -12.27
C PRO A 328 -20.66 -6.85 -13.69
N ILE A 329 -20.59 -5.54 -13.94
CA ILE A 329 -20.65 -4.98 -15.30
C ILE A 329 -19.41 -4.14 -15.55
N THR A 330 -19.06 -3.99 -16.82
CA THR A 330 -18.03 -3.05 -17.25
C THR A 330 -18.59 -1.64 -17.28
N TYR A 331 -17.84 -0.65 -16.79
CA TYR A 331 -18.26 0.76 -16.76
C TYR A 331 -17.68 1.60 -17.90
N HIS A 332 -17.00 0.96 -18.86
CA HIS A 332 -16.42 1.62 -20.02
C HIS A 332 -17.51 2.11 -20.98
N LEU A 333 -17.28 3.27 -21.61
CA LEU A 333 -18.28 3.97 -22.41
C LEU A 333 -17.79 4.21 -23.84
N VAL A 334 -18.74 4.22 -24.77
CA VAL A 334 -18.53 4.65 -26.16
C VAL A 334 -19.31 5.92 -26.40
N PHE A 335 -18.62 7.01 -26.72
CA PHE A 335 -19.21 8.32 -27.01
C PHE A 335 -19.19 8.58 -28.52
N SER A 336 -20.35 8.50 -29.16
CA SER A 336 -20.48 8.66 -30.62
C SER A 336 -21.19 9.97 -30.95
N GLY A 337 -20.58 10.81 -31.79
CA GLY A 337 -21.23 12.03 -32.30
C GLY A 337 -20.27 13.09 -32.83
N ASN A 338 -20.81 14.13 -33.44
CA ASN A 338 -20.03 15.20 -34.09
C ASN A 338 -19.19 16.05 -33.09
N PRO A 339 -18.17 16.79 -33.55
CA PRO A 339 -17.38 17.68 -32.72
C PRO A 339 -18.25 18.74 -32.05
N GLY A 340 -17.86 19.16 -30.84
CA GLY A 340 -18.53 20.24 -30.13
C GLY A 340 -19.90 19.90 -29.53
N THR A 341 -20.28 18.62 -29.47
CA THR A 341 -21.52 18.13 -28.82
C THR A 341 -21.37 17.88 -27.31
N GLY A 342 -20.24 18.21 -26.69
CA GLY A 342 -20.09 18.14 -25.22
C GLY A 342 -19.52 16.83 -24.66
N LYS A 343 -19.09 15.87 -25.50
CA LYS A 343 -18.46 14.59 -25.11
C LYS A 343 -17.44 14.72 -23.96
N THR A 344 -16.40 15.54 -24.13
CA THR A 344 -15.34 15.74 -23.13
C THR A 344 -15.87 16.34 -21.83
N THR A 345 -16.89 17.21 -21.90
CA THR A 345 -17.49 17.84 -20.71
C THR A 345 -18.25 16.80 -19.90
N VAL A 346 -19.06 15.99 -20.57
CA VAL A 346 -19.82 14.89 -19.96
C VAL A 346 -18.89 13.84 -19.36
N ALA A 347 -17.80 13.49 -20.05
CA ALA A 347 -16.80 12.54 -19.57
C ALA A 347 -16.15 12.96 -18.24
N ARG A 348 -15.91 14.27 -18.04
CA ARG A 348 -15.39 14.80 -16.77
C ARG A 348 -16.40 14.68 -15.63
N ILE A 349 -17.66 15.01 -15.89
CA ILE A 349 -18.73 14.94 -14.90
C ILE A 349 -18.96 13.49 -14.47
N ILE A 350 -19.06 12.55 -15.43
CA ILE A 350 -19.29 11.15 -15.09
C ILE A 350 -18.13 10.53 -14.30
N GLY A 351 -16.88 10.94 -14.57
CA GLY A 351 -15.73 10.51 -13.78
C GLY A 351 -15.83 10.90 -12.30
N GLN A 352 -16.28 12.13 -12.03
CA GLN A 352 -16.54 12.58 -10.65
C GLN A 352 -17.73 11.84 -10.01
N ILE A 353 -18.80 11.60 -10.76
CA ILE A 353 -19.94 10.83 -10.25
C ILE A 353 -19.51 9.40 -9.89
N TYR A 354 -18.76 8.74 -10.77
CA TYR A 354 -18.24 7.39 -10.54
C TYR A 354 -17.31 7.31 -9.34
N LYS A 355 -16.55 8.37 -9.05
CA LYS A 355 -15.80 8.47 -7.80
C LYS A 355 -16.70 8.42 -6.58
N HIS A 356 -17.72 9.29 -6.55
CA HIS A 356 -18.65 9.34 -5.42
C HIS A 356 -19.49 8.07 -5.27
N LEU A 357 -19.72 7.34 -6.37
CA LEU A 357 -20.38 6.04 -6.36
C LEU A 357 -19.44 4.86 -6.01
N GLY A 358 -18.15 5.12 -5.75
CA GLY A 358 -17.17 4.08 -5.41
C GLY A 358 -16.73 3.19 -6.59
N VAL A 359 -17.01 3.60 -7.82
CA VAL A 359 -16.52 2.94 -9.04
C VAL A 359 -15.06 3.32 -9.34
N LEU A 360 -14.66 4.54 -8.97
CA LEU A 360 -13.30 5.06 -9.18
C LEU A 360 -12.74 5.61 -7.86
N SER A 361 -11.45 5.43 -7.59
CA SER A 361 -10.81 5.97 -6.37
C SER A 361 -10.67 7.50 -6.37
N SER A 362 -10.49 8.15 -7.54
CA SER A 362 -10.18 9.58 -7.66
C SER A 362 -11.12 10.36 -8.60
N GLY A 363 -11.58 9.74 -9.69
CA GLY A 363 -12.47 10.35 -10.69
C GLY A 363 -11.82 11.42 -11.58
N HIS A 364 -10.51 11.58 -11.53
CA HIS A 364 -9.78 12.53 -12.37
C HIS A 364 -9.86 12.12 -13.85
N PHE A 365 -9.61 13.08 -14.75
CA PHE A 365 -9.81 12.93 -16.18
C PHE A 365 -8.47 13.05 -16.92
N VAL A 366 -8.15 12.04 -17.73
CA VAL A 366 -6.95 12.00 -18.60
C VAL A 366 -7.42 11.87 -20.04
N GLU A 367 -6.95 12.76 -20.91
CA GLU A 367 -7.31 12.81 -22.33
C GLU A 367 -6.10 12.42 -23.17
N THR A 368 -6.33 11.60 -24.19
CA THR A 368 -5.32 11.18 -25.17
C THR A 368 -5.98 10.93 -26.53
N ASP A 369 -5.14 10.83 -27.55
CA ASP A 369 -5.49 10.41 -28.91
C ASP A 369 -4.54 9.28 -29.37
N ARG A 370 -4.54 8.96 -30.66
CA ARG A 370 -3.58 8.03 -31.27
C ARG A 370 -2.12 8.44 -31.03
N ALA A 371 -1.79 9.72 -31.13
CA ALA A 371 -0.42 10.20 -30.96
C ALA A 371 0.07 9.99 -29.52
N GLY A 372 -0.84 10.04 -28.53
CA GLY A 372 -0.53 9.72 -27.14
C GLY A 372 -0.41 8.22 -26.83
N LEU A 373 -1.01 7.34 -27.63
CA LEU A 373 -1.00 5.89 -27.37
C LEU A 373 0.01 5.12 -28.23
N VAL A 374 0.23 5.54 -29.48
CA VAL A 374 1.07 4.81 -30.44
C VAL A 374 2.50 5.38 -30.44
N ALA A 375 3.51 4.52 -30.41
CA ALA A 375 4.91 4.91 -30.52
C ALA A 375 5.41 4.79 -31.97
N GLY A 376 6.49 5.49 -32.31
CA GLY A 376 7.11 5.44 -33.64
C GLY A 376 8.01 4.22 -33.90
N TYR A 377 8.26 3.40 -32.88
CA TYR A 377 9.19 2.27 -32.93
C TYR A 377 8.55 0.99 -32.38
N VAL A 378 8.94 -0.16 -32.96
CA VAL A 378 8.39 -1.49 -32.61
C VAL A 378 8.68 -1.82 -31.14
N GLY A 379 7.66 -2.29 -30.42
CA GLY A 379 7.77 -2.72 -29.02
C GLY A 379 7.75 -1.60 -27.98
N GLN A 380 7.61 -0.34 -28.39
CA GLN A 380 7.46 0.80 -27.47
C GLN A 380 5.99 1.20 -27.25
N THR A 381 5.07 0.75 -28.10
CA THR A 381 3.66 1.13 -28.02
C THR A 381 3.01 0.59 -26.75
N ALA A 382 3.26 -0.67 -26.38
CA ALA A 382 2.73 -1.23 -25.14
C ALA A 382 3.15 -0.44 -23.90
N LEU A 383 4.42 0.01 -23.83
CA LEU A 383 4.94 0.82 -22.72
C LEU A 383 4.26 2.19 -22.66
N LYS A 384 4.03 2.82 -23.81
CA LYS A 384 3.38 4.12 -23.90
C LYS A 384 1.91 4.04 -23.46
N VAL A 385 1.18 3.01 -23.88
CA VAL A 385 -0.17 2.73 -23.40
C VAL A 385 -0.18 2.53 -21.89
N GLN A 386 0.74 1.72 -21.35
CA GLN A 386 0.84 1.52 -19.90
C GLN A 386 1.10 2.81 -19.14
N GLU A 387 1.95 3.70 -19.66
CA GLU A 387 2.22 5.00 -19.03
C GLU A 387 0.96 5.86 -18.94
N VAL A 388 0.20 5.96 -20.05
CA VAL A 388 -1.05 6.73 -20.09
C VAL A 388 -2.13 6.11 -19.21
N VAL A 389 -2.26 4.78 -19.23
CA VAL A 389 -3.19 4.04 -18.37
C VAL A 389 -2.86 4.24 -16.90
N ASN A 390 -1.58 4.16 -16.51
CA ASN A 390 -1.16 4.38 -15.14
C ASN A 390 -1.46 5.80 -14.66
N LYS A 391 -1.34 6.80 -15.55
CA LYS A 391 -1.77 8.18 -15.26
C LYS A 391 -3.27 8.31 -15.05
N ALA A 392 -4.07 7.45 -15.69
CA ALA A 392 -5.52 7.44 -15.60
C ALA A 392 -6.08 6.48 -14.53
N LYS A 393 -5.23 5.67 -13.88
CA LYS A 393 -5.65 4.75 -12.82
C LYS A 393 -6.28 5.52 -11.66
N GLY A 394 -7.47 5.11 -11.26
CA GLY A 394 -8.33 5.82 -10.32
C GLY A 394 -9.27 6.82 -10.97
N GLY A 395 -9.25 6.94 -12.29
CA GLY A 395 -9.96 7.97 -13.05
C GLY A 395 -10.52 7.48 -14.38
N VAL A 396 -10.77 8.45 -15.26
CA VAL A 396 -11.28 8.26 -16.62
C VAL A 396 -10.16 8.46 -17.62
N LEU A 397 -9.91 7.45 -18.46
CA LEU A 397 -9.10 7.55 -19.67
C LEU A 397 -10.00 7.83 -20.86
N PHE A 398 -9.96 9.06 -21.37
CA PHE A 398 -10.71 9.47 -22.55
C PHE A 398 -9.82 9.42 -23.79
N ILE A 399 -10.20 8.62 -24.77
CA ILE A 399 -9.49 8.46 -26.04
C ILE A 399 -10.33 9.12 -27.13
N ASP A 400 -9.91 10.31 -27.56
CA ASP A 400 -10.57 11.01 -28.67
C ASP A 400 -10.15 10.41 -30.02
N GLU A 401 -11.08 10.45 -30.97
CA GLU A 401 -10.96 9.84 -32.30
C GLU A 401 -10.38 8.42 -32.27
N ALA A 402 -10.89 7.57 -31.37
CA ALA A 402 -10.35 6.25 -31.08
C ALA A 402 -10.28 5.32 -32.30
N TYR A 403 -11.18 5.52 -33.27
CA TYR A 403 -11.18 4.81 -34.55
C TYR A 403 -9.85 4.93 -35.31
N SER A 404 -9.10 6.02 -35.11
CA SER A 404 -7.78 6.21 -35.71
C SER A 404 -6.74 5.17 -35.28
N LEU A 405 -6.95 4.46 -34.16
CA LEU A 405 -6.10 3.34 -33.73
C LEU A 405 -6.18 2.13 -34.68
N VAL A 406 -7.26 2.04 -35.46
CA VAL A 406 -7.50 1.00 -36.46
C VAL A 406 -7.27 1.61 -37.85
N ASN A 407 -6.03 1.62 -38.31
CA ASN A 407 -5.67 2.02 -39.68
C ASN A 407 -5.12 0.83 -40.46
N ASP A 408 -5.76 0.41 -41.56
CA ASP A 408 -5.32 -0.68 -42.46
C ASP A 408 -4.97 -2.03 -41.79
N LYS A 409 -5.04 -3.13 -42.55
CA LYS A 409 -4.71 -4.47 -42.02
C LYS A 409 -3.23 -4.67 -41.65
N GLN A 410 -2.37 -3.67 -41.89
CA GLN A 410 -0.91 -3.73 -41.67
C GLN A 410 -0.38 -2.83 -40.55
N ASP A 411 -1.23 -2.04 -39.86
CA ASP A 411 -0.77 -1.22 -38.72
C ASP A 411 -0.57 -2.06 -37.45
N ALA A 412 0.60 -2.69 -37.39
CA ALA A 412 1.02 -3.50 -36.25
C ALA A 412 1.07 -2.68 -34.95
N PHE A 413 1.35 -1.38 -35.03
CA PHE A 413 1.48 -0.51 -33.86
C PHE A 413 0.11 -0.16 -33.26
N GLY A 414 -0.86 0.20 -34.09
CA GLY A 414 -2.24 0.44 -33.65
C GLY A 414 -2.84 -0.81 -33.00
N LYS A 415 -2.60 -1.98 -33.58
CA LYS A 415 -3.04 -3.27 -33.00
C LYS A 415 -2.38 -3.54 -31.64
N GLU A 416 -1.07 -3.31 -31.51
CA GLU A 416 -0.35 -3.45 -30.24
C GLU A 416 -0.93 -2.51 -29.16
N ALA A 417 -1.33 -1.29 -29.53
CA ALA A 417 -1.98 -0.35 -28.62
C ALA A 417 -3.34 -0.87 -28.14
N ILE A 418 -4.16 -1.38 -29.05
CA ILE A 418 -5.48 -1.95 -28.73
C ILE A 418 -5.36 -3.17 -27.83
N ASP A 419 -4.47 -4.10 -28.15
CA ASP A 419 -4.27 -5.32 -27.35
C ASP A 419 -3.79 -4.96 -25.92
N SER A 420 -2.90 -3.97 -25.81
CA SER A 420 -2.43 -3.45 -24.52
C SER A 420 -3.55 -2.75 -23.73
N LEU A 421 -4.39 -1.96 -24.41
CA LEU A 421 -5.53 -1.27 -23.80
C LEU A 421 -6.58 -2.27 -23.32
N LEU A 422 -6.94 -3.28 -24.12
CA LEU A 422 -7.91 -4.31 -23.76
C LEU A 422 -7.46 -5.12 -22.53
N LYS A 423 -6.17 -5.43 -22.46
CA LYS A 423 -5.59 -6.08 -21.28
C LYS A 423 -5.71 -5.18 -20.06
N ALA A 424 -5.33 -3.91 -20.17
CA ALA A 424 -5.45 -2.96 -19.08
C ALA A 424 -6.90 -2.75 -18.62
N MET A 425 -7.86 -2.71 -19.54
CA MET A 425 -9.29 -2.64 -19.24
C MET A 425 -9.78 -3.84 -18.44
N GLU A 426 -9.16 -5.02 -18.58
CA GLU A 426 -9.48 -6.19 -17.76
C GLU A 426 -8.78 -6.14 -16.40
N ASP A 427 -7.46 -5.93 -16.42
CA ASP A 427 -6.61 -5.96 -15.22
C ASP A 427 -6.96 -4.82 -14.24
N LEU A 428 -7.45 -3.69 -14.76
CA LEU A 428 -7.81 -2.49 -14.00
C LEU A 428 -9.30 -2.12 -14.11
N ARG A 429 -10.17 -3.04 -14.55
CA ARG A 429 -11.64 -2.83 -14.72
C ARG A 429 -12.34 -2.19 -13.53
N ASP A 430 -11.70 -2.38 -12.41
CA ASP A 430 -12.09 -2.10 -11.08
C ASP A 430 -11.80 -0.63 -10.72
N ASP A 431 -10.69 -0.05 -11.20
CA ASP A 431 -10.24 1.32 -10.85
C ASP A 431 -9.88 2.15 -12.10
N LEU A 432 -10.45 1.82 -13.26
CA LEU A 432 -10.21 2.53 -14.52
C LEU A 432 -11.47 2.50 -15.36
N VAL A 433 -11.89 3.67 -15.84
CA VAL A 433 -12.95 3.76 -16.85
C VAL A 433 -12.38 4.34 -18.14
N VAL A 434 -12.34 3.51 -19.19
CA VAL A 434 -12.01 3.94 -20.54
C VAL A 434 -13.26 4.44 -21.24
N ILE A 435 -13.17 5.64 -21.81
CA ILE A 435 -14.19 6.24 -22.68
C ILE A 435 -13.56 6.43 -24.06
N VAL A 436 -14.07 5.74 -25.07
CA VAL A 436 -13.65 5.95 -26.47
C VAL A 436 -14.63 6.89 -27.15
N ALA A 437 -14.13 7.88 -27.86
CA ALA A 437 -14.95 8.89 -28.53
C ALA A 437 -14.63 9.01 -30.03
N GLY A 438 -15.64 9.38 -30.81
CA GLY A 438 -15.46 9.62 -32.25
C GLY A 438 -16.76 9.89 -33.01
N TYR A 439 -16.65 9.97 -34.34
CA TYR A 439 -17.80 10.07 -35.24
C TYR A 439 -18.59 8.76 -35.24
N THR A 440 -19.91 8.85 -35.29
CA THR A 440 -20.82 7.70 -35.15
C THR A 440 -20.49 6.57 -36.12
N GLU A 441 -20.34 6.87 -37.41
CA GLU A 441 -20.06 5.88 -38.45
C GLU A 441 -18.70 5.17 -38.24
N LEU A 442 -17.65 5.94 -37.92
CA LEU A 442 -16.30 5.41 -37.72
C LEU A 442 -16.16 4.62 -36.42
N MET A 443 -16.93 4.96 -35.38
CA MET A 443 -16.93 4.21 -34.12
C MET A 443 -17.58 2.83 -34.28
N GLU A 444 -18.58 2.67 -35.14
CA GLU A 444 -19.11 1.34 -35.46
C GLU A 444 -18.06 0.44 -36.10
N GLU A 445 -17.31 0.97 -37.08
CA GLU A 445 -16.21 0.24 -37.71
C GLU A 445 -15.10 -0.14 -36.72
N PHE A 446 -14.73 0.79 -35.84
CA PHE A 446 -13.76 0.57 -34.76
C PHE A 446 -14.15 -0.59 -33.84
N LEU A 447 -15.41 -0.65 -33.41
CA LEU A 447 -15.90 -1.70 -32.52
C LEU A 447 -15.99 -3.07 -33.21
N LEU A 448 -16.15 -3.09 -34.53
CA LEU A 448 -16.14 -4.32 -35.33
C LEU A 448 -14.72 -4.81 -35.62
N ALA A 449 -13.72 -3.94 -35.55
CA ALA A 449 -12.33 -4.27 -35.87
C ALA A 449 -11.69 -5.27 -34.90
N ASN A 450 -12.11 -5.28 -33.63
CA ASN A 450 -11.64 -6.23 -32.63
C ASN A 450 -12.82 -6.83 -31.83
N PRO A 451 -13.04 -8.16 -31.87
CA PRO A 451 -14.09 -8.82 -31.09
C PRO A 451 -14.03 -8.54 -29.59
N GLY A 452 -12.84 -8.25 -29.05
CA GLY A 452 -12.61 -7.94 -27.64
C GLY A 452 -13.21 -6.61 -27.18
N PHE A 453 -13.56 -5.70 -28.11
CA PHE A 453 -14.25 -4.46 -27.78
C PHE A 453 -15.71 -4.70 -27.40
N LYS A 454 -16.44 -5.53 -28.14
CA LYS A 454 -17.87 -5.78 -27.88
C LYS A 454 -18.15 -6.40 -26.51
N SER A 455 -17.18 -7.09 -25.92
CA SER A 455 -17.33 -7.65 -24.57
C SER A 455 -17.01 -6.65 -23.45
N ARG A 456 -16.29 -5.57 -23.75
CA ARG A 456 -15.85 -4.57 -22.76
C ARG A 456 -16.56 -3.23 -22.87
N PHE A 457 -17.02 -2.87 -24.07
CA PHE A 457 -17.82 -1.70 -24.36
C PHE A 457 -19.27 -2.12 -24.59
N ASN A 458 -20.05 -2.07 -23.52
CA ASN A 458 -21.47 -2.44 -23.49
C ASN A 458 -22.40 -1.23 -23.28
N HIS A 459 -21.83 -0.02 -23.11
CA HIS A 459 -22.57 1.21 -22.84
C HIS A 459 -22.28 2.25 -23.93
N PHE A 460 -23.32 2.61 -24.68
CA PHE A 460 -23.24 3.48 -25.86
C PHE A 460 -23.99 4.77 -25.59
N VAL A 461 -23.29 5.88 -25.72
CA VAL A 461 -23.83 7.21 -25.48
C VAL A 461 -23.74 8.01 -26.78
N GLN A 462 -24.90 8.27 -27.37
CA GLN A 462 -25.01 9.03 -28.61
C GLN A 462 -25.18 10.53 -28.32
N PHE A 463 -24.40 11.33 -29.04
CA PHE A 463 -24.35 12.78 -28.97
C PHE A 463 -24.80 13.38 -30.30
N ASP A 464 -26.08 13.69 -30.40
CA ASP A 464 -26.69 14.28 -31.58
C ASP A 464 -26.27 15.73 -31.78
N ASN A 465 -26.46 16.26 -32.99
CA ASN A 465 -26.29 17.69 -33.24
C ASN A 465 -27.27 18.50 -32.40
N PHE A 466 -26.86 19.70 -32.01
CA PHE A 466 -27.77 20.65 -31.38
C PHE A 466 -28.74 21.22 -32.41
N SER A 467 -30.00 21.34 -32.00
CA SER A 467 -31.00 22.11 -32.72
C SER A 467 -30.63 23.60 -32.75
N THR A 468 -31.25 24.35 -33.65
CA THR A 468 -31.02 25.80 -33.76
C THR A 468 -31.27 26.54 -32.45
N GLU A 469 -32.31 26.16 -31.70
CA GLU A 469 -32.62 26.75 -30.40
C GLU A 469 -31.51 26.44 -29.37
N GLU A 470 -31.02 25.19 -29.34
CA GLU A 470 -29.93 24.80 -28.45
C GLU A 470 -28.61 25.50 -28.81
N LEU A 471 -28.33 25.72 -30.10
CA LEU A 471 -27.19 26.52 -30.55
C LEU A 471 -27.29 27.98 -30.08
N TYR A 472 -28.50 28.55 -30.14
CA TYR A 472 -28.77 29.88 -29.60
C TYR A 472 -28.57 29.92 -28.07
N ASP A 473 -29.08 28.92 -27.35
CA ASP A 473 -28.90 28.81 -25.90
C ASP A 473 -27.42 28.71 -25.50
N ILE A 474 -26.62 28.00 -26.29
CA ILE A 474 -25.16 27.96 -26.12
C ILE A 474 -24.54 29.34 -26.33
N PHE A 475 -24.97 30.09 -27.35
CA PHE A 475 -24.49 31.46 -27.59
C PHE A 475 -24.86 32.39 -26.43
N ALA A 476 -26.12 32.33 -25.96
CA ALA A 476 -26.61 33.11 -24.84
C ALA A 476 -25.84 32.79 -23.55
N MET A 477 -25.55 31.50 -23.31
CA MET A 477 -24.72 31.05 -22.20
C MET A 477 -23.29 31.58 -22.30
N LEU A 478 -22.66 31.57 -23.49
CA LEU A 478 -21.33 32.16 -23.69
C LEU A 478 -21.32 33.65 -23.39
N CYS A 479 -22.35 34.39 -23.83
CA CYS A 479 -22.46 35.81 -23.52
C CYS A 479 -22.56 36.04 -22.01
N LYS A 480 -23.48 35.34 -21.34
CA LYS A 480 -23.68 35.44 -19.89
C LYS A 480 -22.41 35.12 -19.10
N ASN A 481 -21.67 34.07 -19.49
CA ASN A 481 -20.45 33.64 -18.80
C ASN A 481 -19.25 34.58 -19.01
N ASN A 482 -19.30 35.44 -20.03
CA ASN A 482 -18.24 36.39 -20.37
C ASN A 482 -18.68 37.84 -20.19
N ASP A 483 -19.71 38.09 -19.36
CA ASP A 483 -20.25 39.43 -19.05
C ASP A 483 -20.81 40.22 -20.26
N TYR A 484 -21.14 39.54 -21.36
CA TYR A 484 -21.79 40.15 -22.53
C TYR A 484 -23.31 40.08 -22.43
N GLN A 485 -23.95 41.15 -22.91
CA GLN A 485 -25.38 41.38 -22.98
C GLN A 485 -25.73 41.90 -24.39
N TYR A 486 -27.00 41.77 -24.76
CA TYR A 486 -27.49 42.22 -26.05
C TYR A 486 -29.00 42.49 -25.96
N GLU A 487 -29.48 43.36 -26.85
CA GLU A 487 -30.90 43.72 -26.92
C GLU A 487 -31.70 42.74 -27.79
N GLU A 488 -33.03 42.84 -27.73
CA GLU A 488 -33.95 41.95 -28.42
C GLU A 488 -33.75 41.95 -29.95
N ALA A 489 -33.42 43.11 -30.54
CA ALA A 489 -33.11 43.23 -31.97
C ALA A 489 -31.92 42.34 -32.38
N PHE A 490 -30.81 42.40 -31.62
CA PHE A 490 -29.65 41.53 -31.85
C PHE A 490 -30.02 40.05 -31.71
N ALA A 491 -30.79 39.71 -30.67
CA ALA A 491 -31.23 38.34 -30.43
C ALA A 491 -32.05 37.78 -31.61
N ASN A 492 -32.94 38.58 -32.19
CA ASN A 492 -33.76 38.19 -33.34
C ASN A 492 -32.91 37.94 -34.58
N HIS A 493 -31.98 38.85 -34.91
CA HIS A 493 -31.04 38.63 -36.02
C HIS A 493 -30.20 37.37 -35.83
N MET A 494 -29.73 37.10 -34.60
CA MET A 494 -28.96 35.89 -34.30
C MET A 494 -29.77 34.62 -34.56
N ARG A 495 -31.00 34.54 -34.04
CA ARG A 495 -31.89 33.39 -34.28
C ARG A 495 -32.19 33.20 -35.76
N ASP A 496 -32.50 34.28 -36.47
CA ASP A 496 -32.79 34.24 -37.90
C ASP A 496 -31.61 33.69 -38.72
N GLN A 497 -30.37 34.04 -38.36
CA GLN A 497 -29.19 33.51 -39.03
C GLN A 497 -28.93 32.05 -38.67
N LEU A 498 -29.06 31.67 -37.40
CA LEU A 498 -28.89 30.27 -36.99
C LEU A 498 -29.93 29.35 -37.66
N HIS A 499 -31.17 29.81 -37.87
CA HIS A 499 -32.22 29.04 -38.57
C HIS A 499 -31.91 28.78 -40.05
N LYS A 500 -31.07 29.62 -40.67
CA LYS A 500 -30.68 29.45 -42.07
C LYS A 500 -29.59 28.39 -42.26
N ILE A 501 -28.92 27.96 -41.18
CA ILE A 501 -27.84 26.98 -41.24
C ILE A 501 -28.44 25.58 -41.43
N PRO A 502 -28.12 24.87 -42.52
CA PRO A 502 -28.66 23.55 -42.78
C PRO A 502 -27.83 22.48 -42.05
N ILE A 503 -27.91 22.46 -40.71
CA ILE A 503 -27.09 21.64 -39.79
C ILE A 503 -26.96 20.18 -40.24
N GLU A 504 -28.08 19.53 -40.57
CA GLU A 504 -28.13 18.11 -40.98
C GLU A 504 -27.45 17.82 -42.33
N SER A 505 -27.28 18.83 -43.18
CA SER A 505 -26.64 18.68 -44.49
C SER A 505 -25.14 18.92 -44.46
N ILE A 506 -24.63 19.50 -43.37
CA ILE A 506 -23.22 19.87 -43.22
C ILE A 506 -22.47 18.68 -42.61
N PRO A 507 -21.55 18.04 -43.35
CA PRO A 507 -20.75 16.96 -42.79
C PRO A 507 -19.91 17.47 -41.60
N ASN A 508 -19.90 16.70 -40.51
CA ASN A 508 -19.09 16.97 -39.32
C ASN A 508 -19.29 18.37 -38.71
N PHE A 509 -20.53 18.87 -38.73
CA PHE A 509 -20.86 20.17 -38.13
C PHE A 509 -20.35 20.28 -36.68
N SER A 510 -19.64 21.36 -36.37
CA SER A 510 -18.85 21.47 -35.12
C SER A 510 -19.63 22.03 -33.93
N ASN A 511 -20.96 22.20 -34.05
CA ASN A 511 -21.91 22.43 -32.95
C ASN A 511 -21.48 23.56 -31.98
N GLY A 512 -21.21 23.25 -30.71
CA GLY A 512 -20.78 24.27 -29.73
C GLY A 512 -19.45 24.93 -30.09
N ARG A 513 -18.57 24.26 -30.87
CA ARG A 513 -17.34 24.86 -31.39
C ARG A 513 -17.66 25.91 -32.46
N TYR A 514 -18.62 25.63 -33.34
CA TYR A 514 -19.13 26.61 -34.32
C TYR A 514 -19.64 27.87 -33.59
N ILE A 515 -20.45 27.71 -32.54
CA ILE A 515 -20.99 28.84 -31.78
C ILE A 515 -19.91 29.60 -31.00
N ARG A 516 -18.89 28.90 -30.48
CA ARG A 516 -17.73 29.56 -29.88
C ARG A 516 -16.98 30.42 -30.89
N ASN A 517 -16.68 29.88 -32.07
CA ASN A 517 -16.00 30.62 -33.14
C ASN A 517 -16.83 31.83 -33.57
N LEU A 518 -18.15 31.68 -33.67
CA LEU A 518 -19.09 32.76 -33.98
C LEU A 518 -19.04 33.87 -32.91
N PHE A 519 -19.09 33.50 -31.62
CA PHE A 519 -18.96 34.43 -30.50
C PHE A 519 -17.63 35.20 -30.53
N GLU A 520 -16.50 34.51 -30.71
CA GLU A 520 -15.17 35.15 -30.77
C GLU A 520 -15.05 36.17 -31.92
N LYS A 521 -15.62 35.85 -33.08
CA LYS A 521 -15.66 36.78 -34.21
C LYS A 521 -16.56 37.99 -33.94
N LEU A 522 -17.70 37.80 -33.27
CA LEU A 522 -18.56 38.92 -32.84
C LEU A 522 -17.87 39.82 -31.81
N VAL A 523 -17.13 39.24 -30.85
CA VAL A 523 -16.28 40.00 -29.92
C VAL A 523 -15.26 40.84 -30.69
N THR A 524 -14.65 40.27 -31.74
CA THR A 524 -13.70 41.00 -32.60
C THR A 524 -14.36 42.16 -33.33
N ILE A 525 -15.56 41.95 -33.89
CA ILE A 525 -16.35 43.01 -34.55
C ILE A 525 -16.66 44.15 -33.57
N GLN A 526 -17.18 43.80 -32.38
CA GLN A 526 -17.51 44.79 -31.35
C GLN A 526 -16.26 45.56 -30.88
N SER A 527 -15.12 44.88 -30.73
CA SER A 527 -13.85 45.51 -30.35
C SER A 527 -13.42 46.54 -31.39
N ASN A 528 -13.52 46.21 -32.68
CA ASN A 528 -13.18 47.10 -33.79
C ASN A 528 -14.11 48.31 -33.88
N ARG A 529 -15.39 48.15 -33.52
CA ARG A 529 -16.33 49.28 -33.42
C ARG A 529 -15.99 50.18 -32.23
N LEU A 530 -15.79 49.62 -31.05
CA LEU A 530 -15.58 50.40 -29.82
C LEU A 530 -14.27 51.20 -29.84
N ILE A 531 -13.20 50.65 -30.42
CA ILE A 531 -11.89 51.36 -30.44
C ILE A 531 -11.91 52.64 -31.27
N GLN A 532 -12.90 52.81 -32.15
CA GLN A 532 -13.10 54.04 -32.94
C GLN A 532 -13.77 55.17 -32.13
N GLN A 533 -14.25 54.88 -30.91
CA GLN A 533 -14.93 55.84 -30.06
C GLN A 533 -13.95 56.61 -29.17
N ASN A 534 -14.20 57.91 -28.95
CA ASN A 534 -13.34 58.76 -28.10
C ASN A 534 -13.39 58.39 -26.61
N LYS A 535 -14.48 57.76 -26.15
CA LYS A 535 -14.67 57.34 -24.77
C LYS A 535 -15.56 56.10 -24.76
N ILE A 536 -15.07 55.04 -24.12
CA ILE A 536 -15.75 53.75 -23.99
C ILE A 536 -16.19 53.57 -22.54
N THR A 537 -17.46 53.22 -22.33
CA THR A 537 -18.04 52.95 -21.01
C THR A 537 -18.08 51.46 -20.69
N LYS A 538 -18.19 51.12 -19.40
CA LYS A 538 -18.35 49.72 -18.96
C LYS A 538 -19.58 49.05 -19.61
N GLN A 539 -20.69 49.78 -19.73
CA GLN A 539 -21.90 49.24 -20.35
C GLN A 539 -21.64 48.89 -21.83
N GLU A 540 -20.94 49.73 -22.57
CA GLU A 540 -20.61 49.47 -23.98
C GLU A 540 -19.66 48.27 -24.15
N LEU A 541 -18.67 48.11 -23.27
CA LEU A 541 -17.79 46.94 -23.26
C LEU A 541 -18.58 45.64 -23.07
N MET A 542 -19.66 45.68 -22.29
CA MET A 542 -20.53 44.55 -22.00
C MET A 542 -21.64 44.35 -23.03
N THR A 543 -21.82 45.21 -24.04
CA THR A 543 -22.99 45.16 -24.93
C THR A 543 -22.60 44.85 -26.38
N PHE A 544 -23.17 43.78 -26.94
CA PHE A 544 -23.29 43.63 -28.39
C PHE A 544 -24.48 44.46 -28.86
N ALA A 545 -24.23 45.42 -29.75
CA ALA A 545 -25.29 46.21 -30.36
C ALA A 545 -25.69 45.64 -31.71
N GLU A 546 -26.85 46.07 -32.21
CA GLU A 546 -27.40 45.60 -33.48
C GLU A 546 -26.41 45.76 -34.66
N ASP A 547 -25.64 46.85 -34.68
CA ASP A 547 -24.62 47.07 -35.71
C ASP A 547 -23.56 45.97 -35.79
N ASP A 548 -23.23 45.30 -34.67
CA ASP A 548 -22.21 44.25 -34.65
C ASP A 548 -22.68 43.02 -35.42
N ILE A 549 -23.94 42.61 -35.23
CA ILE A 549 -24.50 41.45 -35.94
C ILE A 549 -24.81 41.79 -37.40
N LEU A 550 -25.27 43.00 -37.70
CA LEU A 550 -25.50 43.43 -39.08
C LEU A 550 -24.20 43.46 -39.89
N LEU A 551 -23.10 43.92 -39.27
CA LEU A 551 -21.78 43.85 -39.90
C LEU A 551 -21.34 42.39 -40.10
N GLY A 552 -21.49 41.55 -39.07
CA GLY A 552 -21.20 40.11 -39.18
C GLY A 552 -21.97 39.42 -40.30
N ILE A 553 -23.27 39.72 -40.46
CA ILE A 553 -24.09 39.21 -41.57
C ILE A 553 -23.53 39.67 -42.92
N THR A 554 -23.17 40.95 -43.05
CA THR A 554 -22.64 41.53 -44.29
C THR A 554 -21.28 40.91 -44.67
N GLU A 555 -20.48 40.52 -43.68
CA GLU A 555 -19.19 39.85 -43.88
C GLU A 555 -19.30 38.32 -44.03
N ASN A 556 -20.52 37.78 -44.19
CA ASN A 556 -20.81 36.34 -44.28
C ASN A 556 -20.22 35.53 -43.12
N LEU A 557 -20.32 36.07 -41.90
CA LEU A 557 -19.77 35.47 -40.70
C LEU A 557 -20.27 34.03 -40.48
N PHE A 558 -21.55 33.80 -40.70
CA PHE A 558 -22.24 32.53 -40.43
C PHE A 558 -21.87 31.42 -41.44
N ASP A 559 -21.36 31.79 -42.62
CA ASP A 559 -20.95 30.85 -43.66
C ASP A 559 -19.47 30.43 -43.53
N ASN A 560 -18.67 31.15 -42.73
CA ASN A 560 -17.21 31.02 -42.68
C ASN A 560 -16.68 30.53 -41.31
N THR A 561 -17.51 29.85 -40.52
CA THR A 561 -17.22 29.44 -39.13
C THR A 561 -17.01 27.93 -38.95
N PHE A 562 -16.69 27.23 -40.03
CA PHE A 562 -16.37 25.80 -40.05
C PHE A 562 -15.10 25.46 -39.28
#